data_AF-F1A2C6-F1
#
_entry.id   AF-F1A2C6-F1
#
_cell.length_a   1.000
_cell.length_b   1.000
_cell.length_c   1.000
_cell.angle_alpha   90.00
_cell.angle_beta   90.00
_cell.angle_gamma   90.00
#
_symmetry.space_group_name_H-M   'P 1'
#
loop_
_entity.id
_entity.type
_entity.pdbx_description
1 polymer ?
#
loop_
_entity_poly.entity_id
_entity_poly.type
_entity_poly.pdbx_seq_one_letter_code
_entity_poly.pdbx_strand_id
1 'polypeptide(L)'
;MNTGCDERLELVSQTSPFEEKVTLNGLQKNIRVVIKNSPFNIQLKLKKPDIDLNCVAFDSTLLYDCDGNEEKEVDFVKVKPVEHKATPNESGDSVNIELRIKVLTSQHEDMFFRVKIEGQDPITKEPIGGLYALTTSIKVISKPEQLKKK
;
A
#
# COMPACT_ATOMS: atom_id res chain seq x y z
N MET A 1 17.11 22.39 8.05
CA MET A 1 17.61 21.24 7.26
C MET A 1 16.48 20.24 7.20
N ASN A 2 15.76 20.17 6.07
CA ASN A 2 14.67 19.21 5.89
C ASN A 2 15.30 17.84 5.64
N THR A 3 15.27 16.95 6.62
CA THR A 3 15.46 15.51 6.42
C THR A 3 14.18 14.94 5.81
N GLY A 4 13.80 15.44 4.64
CA GLY A 4 12.82 14.76 3.79
C GLY A 4 13.57 13.60 3.15
N CYS A 5 13.36 12.39 3.63
CA CYS A 5 13.75 11.21 2.88
C CYS A 5 12.85 11.20 1.64
N ASP A 6 13.30 11.84 0.56
CA ASP A 6 12.55 11.95 -0.69
C ASP A 6 12.17 10.54 -1.15
N GLU A 7 10.88 10.25 -1.15
CA GLU A 7 10.32 9.02 -1.70
C GLU A 7 10.85 8.83 -3.12
N ARG A 8 11.61 7.76 -3.36
CA ARG A 8 12.18 7.42 -4.66
C ARG A 8 11.20 6.67 -5.55
N LEU A 9 10.15 6.10 -4.96
CA LEU A 9 9.06 5.46 -5.70
C LEU A 9 7.86 6.40 -5.80
N GLU A 10 7.18 6.38 -6.93
CA GLU A 10 5.88 7.01 -7.14
C GLU A 10 4.82 5.96 -7.43
N LEU A 11 3.64 6.13 -6.83
CA LEU A 11 2.47 5.33 -7.16
C LEU A 11 1.89 5.83 -8.49
N VAL A 12 2.03 5.03 -9.54
CA VAL A 12 1.53 5.35 -10.89
C VAL A 12 0.07 4.96 -11.02
N SER A 13 -0.29 3.78 -10.53
CA SER A 13 -1.67 3.30 -10.60
C SER A 13 -1.99 2.37 -9.43
N GLN A 14 -3.26 2.36 -9.05
CA GLN A 14 -3.81 1.45 -8.06
C GLN A 14 -5.16 0.97 -8.54
N THR A 15 -5.24 -0.31 -8.88
CA THR A 15 -6.51 -0.95 -9.22
C THR A 15 -7.33 -1.14 -7.96
N SER A 16 -8.63 -0.88 -8.06
CA SER A 16 -9.59 -1.19 -7.02
C SER A 16 -10.92 -1.55 -7.68
N PRO A 17 -11.68 -2.49 -7.10
CA PRO A 17 -13.01 -2.79 -7.60
C PRO A 17 -13.95 -1.59 -7.50
N PHE A 18 -13.76 -0.71 -6.51
CA PHE A 18 -14.56 0.51 -6.35
C PHE A 18 -13.74 1.68 -5.80
N GLU A 19 -14.27 2.89 -5.97
CA GLU A 19 -13.77 4.12 -5.38
C GLU A 19 -14.92 4.78 -4.60
N GLU A 20 -14.68 5.15 -3.34
CA GLU A 20 -15.65 5.85 -2.49
C GLU A 20 -15.08 7.24 -2.16
N LYS A 21 -15.85 8.30 -2.39
CA LYS A 21 -15.52 9.64 -1.91
C LYS A 21 -16.10 9.80 -0.51
N VAL A 22 -15.22 9.98 0.48
CA VAL A 22 -15.63 10.11 1.88
C VAL A 22 -15.23 11.49 2.36
N THR A 23 -16.15 12.18 3.03
CA THR A 23 -15.83 13.44 3.72
C THR A 23 -15.44 13.12 5.15
N LEU A 24 -14.16 13.23 5.47
CA LEU A 24 -13.61 13.04 6.83
C LEU A 24 -13.12 14.40 7.33
N ASN A 25 -13.62 14.84 8.48
CA ASN A 25 -13.23 16.12 9.09
C ASN A 25 -13.37 17.33 8.14
N GLY A 26 -14.36 17.30 7.24
CA GLY A 26 -14.58 18.36 6.23
C GLY A 26 -13.69 18.28 4.99
N LEU A 27 -12.74 17.34 4.94
CA LEU A 27 -11.89 17.08 3.77
C LEU A 27 -12.47 15.92 2.96
N GLN A 28 -12.61 16.13 1.65
CA GLN A 28 -12.97 15.06 0.72
C GLN A 28 -11.74 14.19 0.44
N LYS A 29 -11.80 12.91 0.81
CA LYS A 29 -10.78 11.91 0.50
C LYS A 29 -11.34 10.90 -0.50
N ASN A 30 -10.55 10.60 -1.53
CA ASN A 30 -10.83 9.50 -2.45
C ASN A 30 -10.26 8.23 -1.83
N ILE A 31 -11.13 7.27 -1.54
CA ILE A 31 -10.79 6.01 -0.91
C ILE A 31 -10.96 4.88 -1.90
N ARG A 32 -9.93 4.06 -2.07
CA ARG A 32 -9.95 2.85 -2.88
C ARG A 32 -10.56 1.72 -2.05
N VAL A 33 -11.70 1.18 -2.48
CA VAL A 33 -12.30 0.04 -1.78
C VAL A 33 -11.72 -1.25 -2.36
N VAL A 34 -11.16 -2.10 -1.51
CA VAL A 34 -10.63 -3.42 -1.89
C VAL A 34 -11.34 -4.52 -1.10
N ILE A 35 -11.39 -5.72 -1.66
CA ILE A 35 -12.10 -6.84 -1.06
C ILE A 35 -11.09 -7.70 -0.28
N LYS A 36 -11.42 -8.04 0.95
CA LYS A 36 -10.63 -8.94 1.80
C LYS A 36 -10.33 -10.24 1.06
N ASN A 37 -9.08 -10.67 1.10
CA ASN A 37 -8.57 -11.87 0.46
C ASN A 37 -8.66 -11.86 -1.09
N SER A 38 -9.03 -10.73 -1.70
CA SER A 38 -8.96 -10.55 -3.14
C SER A 38 -7.70 -9.77 -3.50
N PRO A 39 -6.97 -10.20 -4.54
CA PRO A 39 -5.81 -9.45 -5.02
C PRO A 39 -6.26 -8.14 -5.68
N PHE A 40 -5.43 -7.12 -5.53
CA PHE A 40 -5.48 -5.89 -6.30
C PHE A 40 -4.06 -5.48 -6.68
N ASN A 41 -3.89 -4.86 -7.83
CA ASN A 41 -2.59 -4.46 -8.36
C ASN A 41 -2.32 -2.98 -8.10
N ILE A 42 -1.08 -2.68 -7.78
CA ILE A 42 -0.52 -1.33 -7.84
C ILE A 42 0.68 -1.34 -8.78
N GLN A 43 0.95 -0.20 -9.40
CA GLN A 43 2.15 0.02 -10.19
C GLN A 43 2.96 1.13 -9.54
N LEU A 44 4.21 0.82 -9.22
CA LEU A 44 5.18 1.81 -8.74
C LEU A 44 6.21 2.06 -9.82
N LYS A 45 6.72 3.28 -9.87
CA LYS A 45 7.80 3.68 -10.76
C LYS A 45 8.89 4.42 -9.98
N LEU A 46 10.14 4.27 -10.41
CA LEU A 46 11.24 5.06 -9.90
C LEU A 46 11.14 6.50 -10.41
N LYS A 47 11.17 7.46 -9.48
CA LYS A 47 11.25 8.89 -9.82
C LYS A 47 12.60 9.24 -10.47
N LYS A 48 13.65 8.51 -10.11
CA LYS A 48 15.00 8.64 -10.67
C LYS A 48 15.55 7.25 -10.98
N PRO A 49 16.14 7.02 -12.16
CA PRO A 49 16.72 5.73 -12.53
C PRO A 49 18.10 5.55 -11.87
N ASP A 50 18.13 5.50 -10.54
CA ASP A 50 19.35 5.39 -9.73
C ASP A 50 19.54 3.99 -9.13
N ILE A 51 18.56 3.10 -9.29
CA ILE A 51 18.61 1.69 -8.89
C ILE A 51 17.83 0.83 -9.88
N ASP A 52 18.18 -0.45 -9.98
CA ASP A 52 17.42 -1.44 -10.73
C ASP A 52 16.47 -2.20 -9.79
N LEU A 53 15.17 -2.07 -10.01
CA LEU A 53 14.14 -2.74 -9.20
C LEU A 53 14.17 -4.27 -9.34
N ASN A 54 14.83 -4.84 -10.36
CA ASN A 54 15.05 -6.29 -10.47
C ASN A 54 16.00 -6.82 -9.39
N CYS A 55 16.85 -5.96 -8.84
CA CYS A 55 17.82 -6.28 -7.79
C CYS A 55 17.31 -5.92 -6.38
N VAL A 56 16.02 -5.61 -6.24
CA VAL A 56 15.41 -5.15 -4.99
C VAL A 56 14.37 -6.16 -4.52
N ALA A 57 14.40 -6.49 -3.23
CA ALA A 57 13.28 -7.18 -2.59
C ALA A 57 12.28 -6.14 -2.10
N PHE A 58 10.98 -6.44 -2.14
CA PHE A 58 9.96 -5.55 -1.59
C PHE A 58 9.41 -6.14 -0.30
N ASP A 59 9.03 -5.27 0.64
CA ASP A 59 8.19 -5.62 1.77
C ASP A 59 6.95 -4.72 1.79
N SER A 60 5.86 -5.24 2.36
CA SER A 60 4.58 -4.56 2.40
C SER A 60 4.05 -4.50 3.82
N THR A 61 3.84 -3.29 4.32
CA THR A 61 3.35 -3.03 5.67
C THR A 61 1.98 -2.36 5.61
N LEU A 62 1.02 -2.86 6.40
CA LEU A 62 -0.30 -2.25 6.52
C LEU A 62 -0.27 -1.19 7.62
N LEU A 63 -0.60 0.04 7.25
CA LEU A 63 -0.66 1.19 8.14
C LEU A 63 -2.12 1.66 8.27
N TYR A 64 -2.47 2.22 9.43
CA TYR A 64 -3.70 3.00 9.58
C TYR A 64 -3.57 4.34 8.84
N ASP A 65 -4.63 4.76 8.15
CA ASP A 65 -4.74 6.10 7.56
C ASP A 65 -5.14 7.10 8.65
N CYS A 66 -4.20 7.42 9.53
CA CYS A 66 -4.37 8.45 10.56
C CYS A 66 -3.93 9.82 10.02
N ASP A 67 -4.75 10.86 10.24
CA ASP A 67 -4.45 12.25 9.83
C ASP A 67 -3.26 12.88 10.58
N GLY A 68 -2.60 12.14 11.48
CA GLY A 68 -1.60 12.64 12.41
C GLY A 68 -0.15 12.28 12.12
N ASN A 69 0.26 12.03 10.87
CA ASN A 69 1.66 11.69 10.48
C ASN A 69 2.34 10.54 11.27
N GLU A 70 1.62 9.85 12.15
CA GLU A 70 2.09 8.68 12.86
C GLU A 70 1.85 7.46 11.98
N GLU A 71 2.93 6.84 11.50
CA GLU A 71 2.89 5.55 10.81
C GLU A 71 2.50 4.46 11.84
N LYS A 72 1.20 4.30 12.07
CA LYS A 72 0.69 3.26 12.96
C LYS A 72 0.49 1.97 12.19
N GLU A 73 1.32 0.97 12.45
CA GLU A 73 1.16 -0.36 11.87
C GLU A 73 -0.07 -1.08 12.43
N VAL A 74 -0.70 -1.89 11.59
CA VAL A 74 -1.81 -2.76 12.01
C VAL A 74 -1.25 -4.00 12.68
N ASP A 75 -1.49 -4.14 13.98
CA ASP A 75 -1.10 -5.32 14.76
C ASP A 75 -1.66 -6.63 14.17
N PHE A 76 -0.83 -7.67 14.13
CA PHE A 76 -1.21 -9.00 13.69
C PHE A 76 -0.64 -10.08 14.62
N VAL A 77 -1.45 -11.10 14.92
CA VAL A 77 -1.10 -12.10 15.95
C VAL A 77 -0.29 -13.28 15.38
N LYS A 78 -0.61 -13.74 14.16
CA LYS A 78 -0.03 -14.97 13.57
C LYS A 78 0.29 -14.89 12.09
N VAL A 79 -0.39 -14.03 11.32
CA VAL A 79 -0.28 -13.97 9.86
C VAL A 79 -0.14 -12.52 9.45
N LYS A 80 0.83 -12.21 8.58
CA LYS A 80 0.99 -10.86 8.02
C LYS A 80 -0.34 -10.38 7.42
N PRO A 81 -0.78 -9.15 7.71
CA PRO A 81 -2.08 -8.65 7.29
C PRO A 81 -2.15 -8.41 5.78
N VAL A 82 -0.99 -8.25 5.13
CA VAL A 82 -0.83 -8.01 3.70
C VAL A 82 0.14 -9.05 3.13
N GLU A 83 -0.24 -9.62 2.00
CA GLU A 83 0.68 -10.30 1.11
C GLU A 83 0.93 -9.43 -0.11
N HIS A 84 2.13 -9.52 -0.65
CA HIS A 84 2.49 -8.86 -1.88
C HIS A 84 3.22 -9.83 -2.81
N LYS A 85 3.13 -9.57 -4.11
CA LYS A 85 3.96 -10.19 -5.13
C LYS A 85 4.43 -9.10 -6.09
N ALA A 86 5.73 -8.79 -6.02
CA ALA A 86 6.35 -7.79 -6.87
C ALA A 86 6.84 -8.44 -8.18
N THR A 87 6.57 -7.78 -9.30
CA THR A 87 7.02 -8.15 -10.64
C THR A 87 7.60 -6.90 -11.30
N PRO A 88 8.92 -6.68 -11.18
CA PRO A 88 9.61 -5.59 -11.88
C PRO A 88 9.48 -5.75 -13.39
N ASN A 89 9.54 -4.65 -14.13
CA ASN A 89 9.59 -4.67 -15.59
C ASN A 89 11.01 -4.97 -16.10
N GLU A 90 11.11 -5.28 -17.39
CA GLU A 90 12.39 -5.61 -18.05
C GLU A 90 13.43 -4.48 -17.94
N SER A 91 12.98 -3.22 -17.94
CA SER A 91 13.85 -2.04 -17.81
C SER A 91 14.30 -1.75 -16.38
N GLY A 92 13.70 -2.38 -15.37
CA GLY A 92 14.01 -2.16 -13.95
C GLY A 92 13.57 -0.82 -13.38
N ASP A 93 12.81 0.00 -14.11
CA ASP A 93 12.36 1.33 -13.68
C ASP A 93 10.95 1.31 -13.06
N SER A 94 10.18 0.25 -13.28
CA SER A 94 8.83 0.11 -12.71
C SER A 94 8.58 -1.29 -12.19
N VAL A 95 7.64 -1.40 -11.25
CA VAL A 95 7.26 -2.66 -10.62
C VAL A 95 5.74 -2.74 -10.49
N ASN A 96 5.18 -3.85 -10.94
CA ASN A 96 3.80 -4.20 -10.66
C ASN A 96 3.75 -5.04 -9.38
N ILE A 97 2.97 -4.60 -8.41
CA ILE A 97 2.84 -5.29 -7.12
C ILE A 97 1.39 -5.72 -6.97
N GLU A 98 1.17 -7.03 -6.95
CA GLU A 98 -0.11 -7.61 -6.59
C GLU A 98 -0.19 -7.69 -5.07
N LEU A 99 -1.12 -6.96 -4.47
CA LEU A 99 -1.37 -6.90 -3.04
C LEU A 99 -2.63 -7.68 -2.67
N ARG A 100 -2.60 -8.37 -1.52
CA ARG A 100 -3.75 -9.07 -0.95
C ARG A 100 -3.83 -8.82 0.54
N ILE A 101 -4.89 -8.13 0.98
CA ILE A 101 -5.15 -7.90 2.40
C ILE A 101 -5.91 -9.09 2.97
N LYS A 102 -5.29 -9.83 3.89
CA LYS A 102 -5.84 -11.05 4.50
C LYS A 102 -6.67 -10.77 5.76
N VAL A 103 -6.35 -9.69 6.47
CA VAL A 103 -6.91 -9.44 7.80
C VAL A 103 -7.90 -8.28 7.78
N LEU A 104 -9.12 -8.57 8.24
CA LEU A 104 -9.97 -7.64 8.98
C LEU A 104 -10.54 -8.39 10.18
N THR A 105 -10.38 -7.80 11.36
CA THR A 105 -11.22 -8.05 12.52
C THR A 105 -12.39 -7.06 12.49
N SER A 106 -13.47 -7.33 13.23
CA SER A 106 -14.60 -6.40 13.35
C SER A 106 -14.19 -5.02 13.88
N GLN A 107 -13.04 -4.91 14.54
CA GLN A 107 -12.46 -3.63 14.97
C GLN A 107 -12.00 -2.75 13.80
N HIS A 108 -11.80 -3.32 12.61
CA HIS A 108 -11.23 -2.66 11.43
C HIS A 108 -12.27 -2.31 10.35
N GLU A 109 -13.55 -2.69 10.52
CA GLU A 109 -14.56 -2.62 9.44
C GLU A 109 -14.91 -1.19 8.97
N ASP A 110 -14.67 -0.17 9.80
CA ASP A 110 -14.89 1.24 9.47
C ASP A 110 -13.59 2.07 9.44
N MET A 111 -12.43 1.41 9.40
CA MET A 111 -11.14 2.08 9.37
C MET A 111 -10.58 2.18 7.95
N PHE A 112 -9.76 3.20 7.73
CA PHE A 112 -9.01 3.42 6.51
C PHE A 112 -7.56 3.00 6.72
N PHE A 113 -6.97 2.43 5.68
CA PHE A 113 -5.63 1.87 5.71
C PHE A 113 -4.79 2.42 4.56
N ARG A 114 -3.48 2.34 4.68
CA ARG A 114 -2.55 2.48 3.56
C ARG A 114 -1.58 1.32 3.59
N VAL A 115 -1.09 0.91 2.43
CA VAL A 115 -0.01 -0.06 2.34
C VAL A 115 1.25 0.71 2.02
N LYS A 116 2.26 0.59 2.89
CA LYS A 116 3.62 1.05 2.63
C LYS A 116 4.35 -0.08 1.93
N ILE A 117 4.87 0.22 0.75
CA ILE A 117 5.77 -0.65 0.03
C ILE A 117 7.16 -0.10 0.22
N GLU A 118 8.06 -0.91 0.75
CA GLU A 118 9.46 -0.54 0.97
C GLU A 118 10.38 -1.52 0.25
N GLY A 119 11.34 -0.98 -0.49
CA GLY A 119 12.40 -1.72 -1.14
C GLY A 119 13.53 -1.99 -0.16
N GLN A 120 13.97 -3.23 -0.11
CA GLN A 120 15.00 -3.76 0.77
C GLN A 120 16.08 -4.45 -0.07
N ASP A 121 17.29 -4.51 0.48
CA ASP A 121 18.35 -5.32 -0.09
C ASP A 121 17.93 -6.81 -0.05
N PRO A 122 18.01 -7.54 -1.17
CA PRO A 122 17.56 -8.92 -1.23
C PRO A 122 18.36 -9.87 -0.33
N ILE A 123 19.61 -9.52 -0.01
CA ILE A 123 20.56 -10.29 0.80
C ILE A 123 20.48 -9.85 2.26
N THR A 124 20.67 -8.57 2.56
CA THR A 124 20.73 -8.08 3.95
C THR A 124 19.35 -7.88 4.57
N LYS A 125 18.29 -7.80 3.73
CA LYS A 125 16.92 -7.42 4.14
C LYS A 125 16.82 -6.05 4.78
N GLU A 126 17.84 -5.22 4.64
CA GLU A 126 17.82 -3.86 5.17
C GLU A 126 17.08 -2.92 4.20
N PRO A 127 16.31 -1.95 4.72
CA PRO A 127 15.59 -1.00 3.90
C PRO A 127 16.55 -0.10 3.12
N ILE A 128 16.29 0.04 1.82
CA ILE A 128 17.05 0.93 0.95
C ILE A 128 16.52 2.35 1.17
N GLY A 129 17.41 3.25 1.57
CA GLY A 129 17.06 4.63 1.90
C GLY A 129 16.20 5.32 0.84
N GLY A 130 15.01 5.77 1.25
CA GLY A 130 14.04 6.48 0.42
C GLY A 130 13.30 5.61 -0.60
N LEU A 131 13.58 4.30 -0.71
CA LEU A 131 12.96 3.42 -1.69
C LEU A 131 11.62 2.89 -1.18
N TYR A 132 10.68 3.78 -0.91
CA TYR A 132 9.34 3.42 -0.47
C TYR A 132 8.27 4.24 -1.19
N ALA A 133 7.05 3.70 -1.21
CA ALA A 133 5.84 4.41 -1.63
C ALA A 133 4.66 3.98 -0.77
N LEU A 134 3.73 4.91 -0.56
CA LEU A 134 2.45 4.65 0.08
C LEU A 134 1.36 4.51 -0.98
N THR A 135 0.45 3.55 -0.77
CA THR A 135 -0.78 3.50 -1.56
C THR A 135 -1.69 4.67 -1.21
N THR A 136 -2.67 4.94 -2.08
CA THR A 136 -3.81 5.76 -1.67
C THR A 136 -4.57 5.10 -0.52
N SER A 137 -5.40 5.88 0.18
CA SER A 137 -6.23 5.37 1.27
C SER A 137 -7.13 4.24 0.78
N ILE A 138 -7.11 3.13 1.51
CA ILE A 138 -7.79 1.89 1.22
C ILE A 138 -8.85 1.64 2.29
N LYS A 139 -10.05 1.27 1.85
CA LYS A 139 -11.08 0.67 2.71
C LYS A 139 -11.23 -0.78 2.33
N VAL A 140 -11.16 -1.66 3.31
CA VAL A 140 -11.22 -3.10 3.05
C VAL A 140 -12.58 -3.63 3.47
N ILE A 141 -13.26 -4.36 2.57
CA ILE A 141 -14.59 -4.93 2.83
C ILE A 141 -14.57 -6.46 2.78
N SER A 142 -15.39 -7.11 3.59
CA SER A 142 -15.44 -8.58 3.68
C SER A 142 -16.28 -9.23 2.57
N LYS A 143 -17.30 -8.52 2.05
CA LYS A 143 -18.17 -9.02 0.99
C LYS A 143 -18.48 -7.90 -0.02
N PRO A 144 -18.44 -8.18 -1.33
CA PRO A 144 -18.84 -7.20 -2.34
C PRO A 144 -20.32 -6.77 -2.18
N GLU A 145 -21.16 -7.61 -1.56
CA GLU A 145 -22.57 -7.30 -1.29
C GLU A 145 -22.77 -6.12 -0.31
N GLN A 146 -21.80 -5.83 0.55
CA GLN A 146 -21.87 -4.66 1.46
C GLN A 146 -21.88 -3.33 0.70
N LEU A 147 -21.44 -3.32 -0.56
CA LEU A 147 -21.48 -2.14 -1.43
C LEU A 147 -22.89 -1.82 -1.94
N LYS A 148 -23.80 -2.82 -2.02
CA LYS A 148 -25.17 -2.64 -2.56
C LYS A 148 -26.15 -2.02 -1.57
N LYS A 149 -25.74 -1.77 -0.31
CA LYS A 149 -26.64 -1.29 0.76
C LYS A 149 -26.53 0.20 1.07
N LYS A 150 -25.78 0.98 0.29
CA LYS A 150 -25.76 2.45 0.41
C LYS A 150 -26.53 3.10 -0.72
#